data_AF-A0A068YRD5-F1
#
_entry.id   AF-A0A068YRD5-F1
#
_cell.length_a   1.000
_cell.length_b   1.000
_cell.length_c   1.000
_cell.angle_alpha   90.00
_cell.angle_beta   90.00
_cell.angle_gamma   90.00
#
_symmetry.space_group_name_H-M   'P 1'
#
loop_
_entity.id
_entity.type
_entity.pdbx_description
1 polymer ?
#
loop_
_entity_poly.entity_id
_entity_poly.type
_entity_poly.pdbx_seq_one_letter_code
_entity_poly.pdbx_strand_id
1 'polypeptide(L)'
;MSHTILPPCVAPGKNLHWLLRYAHHGEIKFNAHRDEATTLKNCFTPAAWRLLCRSGKAGFLPILRNRHLCFDSLVHYAQSLVEHGFEVAPNPEFLDYFIQSSYLFFDRMPGVPHESDEMTLLRLATRCGGVSRAQLQRVNEWLAWGLGSVTTRMTWRAVLRRANEWHLRQQLVVDHARANDIGADAKNGWHFACGALPWQGYAIIPLAHGIDLWDEGQAMSSCLYRLRNLCQRGTEPSLFFSVRKDGRRHATLELVRDEPNESLQGPERIHGRWRLQDCRLSHNRLPSEELVKILADFGLHYNILSQGPGEAPTTARPSRSVRTNKAVPGGATMTRQPTRSLSLDARQLQQRVSALVRDYEISLGPVPVWFAELDLEQALSLMAACLRIGLRLPPDETLEADMAERMQAAQGSRLRRGSRKR
;
A
#
# COMPACT_ATOMS: atom_id res chain seq x y z
N MET A 1 26.83 -42.24 -22.98
CA MET A 1 26.25 -41.66 -21.75
C MET A 1 27.42 -41.26 -20.86
N SER A 2 27.80 -39.99 -20.90
CA SER A 2 28.97 -39.47 -20.19
C SER A 2 28.53 -39.00 -18.81
N HIS A 3 29.05 -39.65 -17.76
CA HIS A 3 28.82 -39.24 -16.38
C HIS A 3 29.70 -38.03 -16.06
N THR A 4 29.10 -36.84 -16.02
CA THR A 4 29.77 -35.62 -15.58
C THR A 4 29.97 -35.67 -14.07
N ILE A 5 31.22 -35.88 -13.64
CA ILE A 5 31.61 -35.85 -12.23
C ILE A 5 31.86 -34.39 -11.84
N LEU A 6 31.03 -33.87 -10.93
CA LEU A 6 31.15 -32.52 -10.39
C LEU A 6 32.39 -32.38 -9.47
N PRO A 7 33.09 -31.23 -9.48
CA PRO A 7 34.31 -31.02 -8.70
C PRO A 7 34.08 -30.97 -7.16
N PRO A 8 35.11 -31.28 -6.35
CA PRO A 8 34.99 -31.81 -4.98
C PRO A 8 34.66 -30.79 -3.86
N CYS A 9 34.07 -29.63 -4.17
CA CYS A 9 33.66 -28.65 -3.14
C CYS A 9 32.17 -28.74 -2.77
N VAL A 10 31.46 -29.77 -3.25
CA VAL A 10 30.07 -30.05 -2.88
C VAL A 10 30.12 -31.11 -1.78
N ALA A 11 29.48 -30.85 -0.64
CA ALA A 11 29.18 -31.92 0.32
C ALA A 11 28.57 -33.09 -0.48
N PRO A 12 29.09 -34.32 -0.32
CA PRO A 12 28.71 -35.44 -1.17
C PRO A 12 27.19 -35.65 -1.08
N GLY A 13 26.46 -35.38 -2.18
CA GLY A 13 25.04 -35.78 -2.31
C GLY A 13 24.03 -34.73 -2.79
N LYS A 14 24.33 -33.44 -2.91
CA LYS A 14 23.32 -32.48 -3.44
C LYS A 14 23.41 -32.34 -4.96
N ASN A 15 22.60 -33.13 -5.65
CA ASN A 15 22.43 -33.12 -7.10
C ASN A 15 21.88 -31.76 -7.59
N LEU A 16 22.71 -30.96 -8.28
CA LEU A 16 22.34 -29.67 -8.88
C LEU A 16 21.78 -29.77 -10.30
N HIS A 17 21.38 -30.96 -10.76
CA HIS A 17 20.77 -31.16 -12.09
C HIS A 17 19.50 -30.33 -12.29
N TRP A 18 18.82 -29.90 -11.22
CA TRP A 18 17.72 -28.95 -11.34
C TRP A 18 18.16 -27.58 -11.87
N LEU A 19 19.38 -27.13 -11.53
CA LEU A 19 19.92 -25.84 -11.93
C LEU A 19 20.32 -25.86 -13.41
N LEU A 20 20.93 -26.96 -13.88
CA LEU A 20 21.19 -27.17 -15.31
C LEU A 20 19.90 -27.15 -16.14
N ARG A 21 18.86 -27.90 -15.70
CA ARG A 21 17.55 -27.88 -16.37
C ARG A 21 16.93 -26.49 -16.41
N TYR A 22 17.04 -25.74 -15.33
CA TYR A 22 16.51 -24.38 -15.27
C TYR A 22 17.30 -23.43 -16.17
N ALA A 23 18.63 -23.57 -16.24
CA ALA A 23 19.48 -22.79 -17.13
C ALA A 23 19.14 -23.06 -18.61
N HIS A 24 18.92 -24.32 -19.01
CA HIS A 24 18.44 -24.63 -20.37
C HIS A 24 17.06 -24.04 -20.66
N HIS A 25 16.13 -24.11 -19.70
CA HIS A 25 14.82 -23.48 -19.83
C HIS A 25 14.91 -21.95 -19.94
N GLY A 26 15.89 -21.34 -19.26
CA GLY A 26 16.23 -19.92 -19.38
C GLY A 26 17.11 -19.58 -20.58
N GLU A 27 17.27 -20.52 -21.53
CA GLU A 27 18.04 -20.35 -22.78
C GLU A 27 19.50 -19.92 -22.56
N ILE A 28 20.10 -20.29 -21.43
CA ILE A 28 21.53 -20.04 -21.18
C ILE A 28 22.36 -20.83 -22.18
N LYS A 29 23.21 -20.11 -22.93
CA LYS A 29 24.08 -20.70 -23.94
C LYS A 29 25.27 -21.39 -23.29
N PHE A 30 25.29 -22.72 -23.37
CA PHE A 30 26.46 -23.52 -22.99
C PHE A 30 27.40 -23.63 -24.18
N ASN A 31 28.69 -23.41 -23.94
CA ASN A 31 29.69 -23.54 -24.98
C ASN A 31 30.00 -25.03 -25.19
N ALA A 32 29.85 -25.55 -26.42
CA ALA A 32 29.94 -26.98 -26.72
C ALA A 32 31.28 -27.63 -26.31
N HIS A 33 32.32 -26.83 -26.12
CA HIS A 33 33.66 -27.26 -25.74
C HIS A 33 33.97 -27.13 -24.24
N ARG A 34 33.05 -26.57 -23.43
CA ARG A 34 33.24 -26.46 -21.98
C ARG A 34 32.25 -27.34 -21.25
N ASP A 35 32.70 -27.89 -20.13
CA ASP A 35 31.82 -28.57 -19.18
C ASP A 35 30.68 -27.63 -18.73
N GLU A 36 29.44 -28.08 -18.89
CA GLU A 36 28.24 -27.30 -18.58
C GLU A 36 28.20 -26.91 -17.11
N ALA A 37 28.66 -27.78 -16.21
CA ALA A 37 28.69 -27.50 -14.78
C ALA A 37 29.69 -26.41 -14.44
N THR A 38 30.85 -26.40 -15.09
CA THR A 38 31.85 -25.34 -14.94
C THR A 38 31.31 -24.01 -15.48
N THR A 39 30.62 -24.03 -16.62
CA THR A 39 29.98 -22.82 -17.18
C THR A 39 28.92 -22.26 -16.23
N LEU A 40 28.05 -23.13 -15.72
CA LEU A 40 27.00 -22.77 -14.77
C LEU A 40 27.57 -22.18 -13.48
N LYS A 41 28.63 -22.79 -12.94
CA LYS A 41 29.32 -22.29 -11.74
C LYS A 41 29.84 -20.86 -11.93
N ASN A 42 30.33 -20.53 -13.12
CA ASN A 42 30.87 -19.21 -13.44
C ASN A 42 29.80 -18.12 -13.56
N CYS A 43 28.51 -18.48 -13.66
CA CYS A 43 27.41 -17.51 -13.58
C CYS A 43 27.21 -16.95 -12.17
N PHE A 44 27.80 -17.57 -11.13
CA PHE A 44 27.63 -17.17 -9.74
C PHE A 44 28.98 -16.76 -9.13
N THR A 45 28.94 -15.85 -8.16
CA THR A 45 30.12 -15.64 -7.31
C THR A 45 30.41 -16.91 -6.49
N PRO A 46 31.66 -17.14 -6.06
CA PRO A 46 31.99 -18.32 -5.25
C PRO A 46 31.14 -18.45 -3.98
N ALA A 47 30.73 -17.32 -3.39
CA ALA A 47 29.85 -17.31 -2.23
C ALA A 47 28.39 -17.65 -2.59
N ALA A 48 27.84 -17.07 -3.67
CA ALA A 48 26.48 -17.38 -4.12
C ALA A 48 26.34 -18.85 -4.56
N TRP A 49 27.37 -19.40 -5.21
CA TRP A 49 27.43 -20.82 -5.56
C TRP A 49 27.39 -21.71 -4.31
N ARG A 50 28.17 -21.37 -3.26
CA ARG A 50 28.14 -22.12 -1.99
C ARG A 50 26.77 -22.06 -1.33
N LEU A 51 26.11 -20.90 -1.34
CA LEU A 51 24.75 -20.74 -0.83
C LEU A 51 23.77 -21.67 -1.56
N LEU A 52 23.81 -21.72 -2.89
CA LEU A 52 22.96 -22.61 -3.70
C LEU A 52 23.17 -24.09 -3.34
N CYS A 53 24.44 -24.52 -3.28
CA CYS A 53 24.81 -25.87 -2.89
C CYS A 53 24.26 -26.26 -1.50
N ARG A 54 24.29 -25.33 -0.53
CA ARG A 54 23.80 -25.57 0.83
C ARG A 54 22.27 -25.62 0.90
N SER A 55 21.58 -24.79 0.13
CA SER A 55 20.13 -24.57 0.24
C SER A 55 19.28 -25.59 -0.52
N GLY A 56 19.79 -26.14 -1.62
CA GLY A 56 19.03 -27.05 -2.49
C GLY A 56 17.87 -26.39 -3.23
N LYS A 57 17.14 -27.16 -4.05
CA LYS A 57 16.08 -26.66 -4.95
C LYS A 57 14.92 -25.97 -4.23
N ALA A 58 14.53 -26.49 -3.07
CA ALA A 58 13.27 -26.11 -2.40
C ALA A 58 13.23 -24.62 -2.05
N GLY A 59 14.34 -24.05 -1.58
CA GLY A 59 14.45 -22.63 -1.22
C GLY A 59 14.30 -21.65 -2.39
N PHE A 60 14.38 -22.14 -3.63
CA PHE A 60 14.29 -21.30 -4.84
C PHE A 60 13.03 -21.57 -5.66
N LEU A 61 12.17 -22.52 -5.26
CA LEU A 61 10.96 -22.87 -6.00
C LEU A 61 10.09 -21.65 -6.40
N PRO A 62 9.92 -20.62 -5.56
CA PRO A 62 9.15 -19.43 -5.96
C PRO A 62 9.71 -18.72 -7.19
N ILE A 63 11.04 -18.69 -7.37
CA ILE A 63 11.68 -18.15 -8.57
C ILE A 63 11.46 -19.12 -9.74
N LEU A 64 11.77 -20.40 -9.53
CA LEU A 64 11.76 -21.42 -10.59
C LEU A 64 10.37 -21.67 -11.19
N ARG A 65 9.29 -21.39 -10.45
CA ARG A 65 7.90 -21.58 -10.88
C ARG A 65 7.28 -20.33 -11.48
N ASN A 66 7.90 -19.15 -11.31
CA ASN A 66 7.35 -17.89 -11.76
C ASN A 66 7.79 -17.61 -13.21
N ARG A 67 6.82 -17.53 -14.13
CA ARG A 67 7.07 -17.30 -15.56
C ARG A 67 7.65 -15.91 -15.88
N HIS A 68 7.55 -14.96 -14.95
CA HIS A 68 8.11 -13.62 -15.11
C HIS A 68 9.55 -13.51 -14.61
N LEU A 69 10.06 -14.54 -13.91
CA LEU A 69 11.42 -14.57 -13.41
C LEU A 69 12.26 -15.50 -14.28
N CYS A 70 13.52 -15.14 -14.50
CA CYS A 70 14.42 -15.88 -15.37
C CYS A 70 15.62 -16.44 -14.58
N PHE A 71 16.61 -16.97 -15.31
CA PHE A 71 17.84 -17.45 -14.70
C PHE A 71 18.63 -16.32 -14.01
N ASP A 72 18.66 -15.12 -14.62
CA ASP A 72 19.35 -13.96 -14.03
C ASP A 72 18.71 -13.52 -12.71
N SER A 73 17.38 -13.65 -12.57
CA SER A 73 16.69 -13.40 -11.29
C SER A 73 17.19 -14.31 -10.17
N LEU A 74 17.49 -15.58 -10.49
CA LEU A 74 18.07 -16.53 -9.53
C LEU A 74 19.50 -16.15 -9.17
N VAL A 75 20.33 -15.77 -10.16
CA VAL A 75 21.70 -15.29 -9.94
C VAL A 75 21.70 -14.07 -9.03
N HIS A 76 20.89 -13.07 -9.37
CA HIS A 76 20.76 -11.84 -8.61
C HIS A 76 20.30 -12.12 -7.18
N TYR A 77 19.25 -12.91 -6.98
CA TYR A 77 18.76 -13.24 -5.65
C TYR A 77 19.81 -13.96 -4.79
N ALA A 78 20.51 -14.95 -5.36
CA ALA A 78 21.57 -15.66 -4.64
C ALA A 78 22.72 -14.72 -4.25
N GLN A 79 23.05 -13.75 -5.11
CA GLN A 79 24.05 -12.72 -4.82
C GLN A 79 23.58 -11.77 -3.71
N SER A 80 22.35 -11.24 -3.79
CA SER A 80 21.78 -10.37 -2.76
C SER A 80 21.73 -11.06 -1.39
N LEU A 81 21.37 -12.34 -1.34
CA LEU A 81 21.42 -13.14 -0.11
C LEU A 81 22.82 -13.14 0.52
N VAL A 82 23.85 -13.37 -0.29
CA VAL A 82 25.23 -13.37 0.21
C VAL A 82 25.68 -12.00 0.70
N GLU A 83 25.37 -10.94 -0.04
CA GLU A 83 25.69 -9.55 0.34
C GLU A 83 25.06 -9.17 1.68
N HIS A 84 23.88 -9.71 1.96
CA HIS A 84 23.18 -9.55 3.23
C HIS A 84 23.51 -10.65 4.25
N GLY A 85 24.59 -11.41 4.02
CA GLY A 85 25.22 -12.35 4.95
C GLY A 85 24.45 -13.66 5.17
N PHE A 86 23.57 -14.07 4.27
CA PHE A 86 22.91 -15.37 4.36
C PHE A 86 23.88 -16.49 3.95
N GLU A 87 23.82 -17.61 4.67
CA GLU A 87 24.60 -18.82 4.34
C GLU A 87 23.76 -19.89 3.65
N VAL A 88 22.45 -19.83 3.84
CA VAL A 88 21.43 -20.72 3.29
C VAL A 88 20.23 -19.84 2.91
N ALA A 89 19.52 -20.24 1.85
CA ALA A 89 18.31 -19.59 1.42
C ALA A 89 17.26 -19.64 2.55
N PRO A 90 16.54 -18.54 2.77
CA PRO A 90 15.48 -18.47 3.77
C PRO A 90 14.28 -19.36 3.38
N ASN A 91 13.28 -19.44 4.27
CA ASN A 91 12.05 -20.19 3.98
C ASN A 91 11.45 -19.72 2.63
N PRO A 92 11.19 -20.64 1.67
CA PRO A 92 10.63 -20.28 0.37
C PRO A 92 9.28 -19.56 0.46
N GLU A 93 8.50 -19.73 1.54
CA GLU A 93 7.26 -18.97 1.75
C GLU A 93 7.50 -17.47 1.86
N PHE A 94 8.64 -17.05 2.43
CA PHE A 94 8.98 -15.63 2.51
C PHE A 94 9.39 -15.08 1.15
N LEU A 95 10.16 -15.85 0.37
CA LEU A 95 10.53 -15.47 -0.99
C LEU A 95 9.28 -15.38 -1.88
N ASP A 96 8.35 -16.33 -1.77
CA ASP A 96 7.07 -16.28 -2.47
C ASP A 96 6.26 -15.03 -2.08
N TYR A 97 6.21 -14.70 -0.79
CA TYR A 97 5.59 -13.48 -0.33
C TYR A 97 6.21 -12.24 -0.99
N PHE A 98 7.54 -12.09 -1.00
CA PHE A 98 8.18 -10.90 -1.58
C PHE A 98 7.96 -10.79 -3.09
N ILE A 99 8.16 -11.89 -3.83
CA ILE A 99 7.91 -11.94 -5.28
C ILE A 99 6.47 -11.55 -5.61
N GLN A 100 5.52 -12.04 -4.82
CA GLN A 100 4.14 -11.66 -4.99
C GLN A 100 3.94 -10.20 -4.57
N SER A 101 4.48 -9.76 -3.43
CA SER A 101 4.31 -8.41 -2.87
C SER A 101 4.68 -7.28 -3.83
N SER A 102 5.77 -7.42 -4.60
CA SER A 102 6.20 -6.41 -5.59
C SER A 102 5.09 -6.11 -6.59
N TYR A 103 4.40 -7.17 -7.00
CA TYR A 103 3.27 -7.10 -7.89
C TYR A 103 1.97 -6.72 -7.19
N LEU A 104 1.70 -7.35 -6.04
CA LEU A 104 0.45 -7.20 -5.31
C LEU A 104 0.29 -5.84 -4.64
N PHE A 105 1.38 -5.11 -4.38
CA PHE A 105 1.34 -3.87 -3.61
C PHE A 105 1.86 -2.66 -4.39
N PHE A 106 2.83 -2.87 -5.29
CA PHE A 106 3.52 -1.78 -5.95
C PHE A 106 3.21 -1.64 -7.44
N ASP A 107 2.34 -2.50 -8.01
CA ASP A 107 2.06 -2.55 -9.46
C ASP A 107 3.35 -2.66 -10.29
N ARG A 108 4.31 -3.43 -9.76
CA ARG A 108 5.59 -3.71 -10.41
C ARG A 108 5.57 -5.14 -10.92
N MET A 109 6.35 -5.42 -11.98
CA MET A 109 6.59 -6.81 -12.36
C MET A 109 7.14 -7.60 -11.17
N PRO A 110 6.78 -8.90 -11.02
CA PRO A 110 7.32 -9.72 -9.94
C PRO A 110 8.85 -9.64 -9.91
N GLY A 111 9.39 -9.34 -8.74
CA GLY A 111 10.83 -9.15 -8.54
C GLY A 111 11.32 -9.99 -7.38
N VAL A 112 12.59 -10.39 -7.44
CA VAL A 112 13.25 -10.96 -6.28
C VAL A 112 13.60 -9.84 -5.29
N PRO A 113 13.55 -10.07 -3.98
CA PRO A 113 13.91 -9.05 -3.02
C PRO A 113 15.39 -8.69 -3.20
N HIS A 114 15.66 -7.41 -3.27
CA HIS A 114 17.00 -6.87 -3.51
C HIS A 114 17.26 -5.57 -2.74
N GLU A 115 16.20 -4.90 -2.29
CA GLU A 115 16.34 -3.71 -1.46
C GLU A 115 16.80 -4.09 -0.04
N SER A 116 17.63 -3.24 0.57
CA SER A 116 18.20 -3.47 1.91
C SER A 116 17.13 -3.76 2.98
N ASP A 117 15.98 -3.09 2.88
CA ASP A 117 14.88 -3.25 3.83
C ASP A 117 14.15 -4.58 3.65
N GLU A 118 13.90 -5.01 2.41
CA GLU A 118 13.32 -6.33 2.10
C GLU A 118 14.23 -7.46 2.60
N MET A 119 15.54 -7.33 2.35
CA MET A 119 16.54 -8.31 2.79
C MET A 119 16.70 -8.33 4.31
N THR A 120 16.61 -7.18 4.96
CA THR A 120 16.59 -7.07 6.43
C THR A 120 15.35 -7.74 7.00
N LEU A 121 14.17 -7.49 6.41
CA LEU A 121 12.91 -8.08 6.84
C LEU A 121 12.92 -9.60 6.68
N LEU A 122 13.41 -10.09 5.53
CA LEU A 122 13.60 -11.52 5.26
C LEU A 122 14.49 -12.19 6.30
N ARG A 123 15.57 -11.52 6.70
CA ARG A 123 16.49 -12.00 7.75
C ARG A 123 15.81 -12.05 9.12
N LEU A 124 15.06 -11.01 9.50
CA LEU A 124 14.33 -10.97 10.76
C LEU A 124 13.26 -12.07 10.83
N ALA A 125 12.53 -12.28 9.74
CA ALA A 125 11.52 -13.33 9.66
C ALA A 125 12.13 -14.73 9.76
N THR A 126 13.25 -14.96 9.05
CA THR A 126 13.99 -16.24 9.08
C THR A 126 14.49 -16.58 10.47
N ARG A 127 15.03 -15.60 11.23
CA ARG A 127 15.49 -15.82 12.61
C ARG A 127 14.34 -16.15 13.57
N CYS A 128 13.13 -15.69 13.29
CA CYS A 128 11.96 -15.92 14.14
C CYS A 128 11.36 -17.32 13.93
N GLY A 129 11.51 -17.91 12.74
CA GLY A 129 11.09 -19.30 12.43
C GLY A 129 9.57 -19.55 12.31
N GLY A 130 8.73 -18.66 12.84
CA GLY A 130 7.26 -18.82 12.89
C GLY A 130 6.50 -17.56 12.49
N VAL A 131 6.88 -16.95 11.36
CA VAL A 131 6.22 -15.75 10.85
C VAL A 131 5.12 -16.11 9.87
N SER A 132 3.91 -15.66 10.15
CA SER A 132 2.78 -15.83 9.23
C SER A 132 2.79 -14.80 8.11
N ARG A 133 2.16 -15.14 6.99
CA ARG A 133 1.98 -14.23 5.85
C ARG A 133 1.24 -12.93 6.23
N ALA A 134 0.23 -13.03 7.09
CA ALA A 134 -0.50 -11.86 7.60
C ALA A 134 0.40 -10.92 8.43
N GLN A 135 1.31 -11.46 9.24
CA GLN A 135 2.28 -10.65 9.97
C GLN A 135 3.29 -9.97 9.03
N LEU A 136 3.76 -10.67 8.00
CA LEU A 136 4.64 -10.08 6.98
C LEU A 136 3.97 -8.93 6.25
N GLN A 137 2.73 -9.13 5.81
CA GLN A 137 1.93 -8.09 5.17
C GLN A 137 1.81 -6.86 6.07
N ARG A 138 1.40 -7.06 7.31
CA ARG A 138 1.18 -5.97 8.26
C ARG A 138 2.46 -5.15 8.47
N VAL A 139 3.60 -5.81 8.60
CA VAL A 139 4.90 -5.14 8.73
C VAL A 139 5.30 -4.42 7.45
N ASN A 140 5.08 -5.03 6.30
CA ASN A 140 5.42 -4.44 5.00
C ASN A 140 4.60 -3.17 4.72
N GLU A 141 3.32 -3.18 5.06
CA GLU A 141 2.46 -1.99 4.96
C GLU A 141 2.95 -0.87 5.88
N TRP A 142 3.33 -1.21 7.11
CA TRP A 142 3.91 -0.24 8.04
C TRP A 142 5.23 0.35 7.51
N LEU A 143 6.08 -0.45 6.87
CA LEU A 143 7.33 0.06 6.28
C LEU A 143 7.07 0.96 5.08
N ALA A 144 6.17 0.55 4.18
CA ALA A 144 5.85 1.32 2.98
C ALA A 144 5.16 2.65 3.30
N TRP A 145 4.35 2.73 4.36
CA TRP A 145 3.43 3.85 4.57
C TRP A 145 3.55 4.55 5.92
N GLY A 146 4.09 3.87 6.93
CA GLY A 146 4.27 4.42 8.26
C GLY A 146 5.60 5.14 8.47
N LEU A 147 6.39 5.33 7.39
CA LEU A 147 7.78 5.82 7.44
C LEU A 147 8.64 4.99 8.43
N GLY A 148 8.27 3.71 8.62
CA GLY A 148 9.00 2.81 9.48
C GLY A 148 10.37 2.48 8.89
N SER A 149 11.35 2.22 9.75
CA SER A 149 12.62 1.63 9.34
C SER A 149 12.87 0.34 10.12
N VAL A 150 13.49 -0.62 9.45
CA VAL A 150 13.94 -1.88 10.06
C VAL A 150 15.46 -1.95 10.06
N THR A 151 16.02 -2.50 11.13
CA THR A 151 17.45 -2.80 11.19
C THR A 151 17.65 -4.24 11.62
N THR A 152 18.80 -4.81 11.26
CA THR A 152 19.16 -6.19 11.60
C THR A 152 19.34 -6.47 13.10
N ARG A 153 19.36 -5.40 13.92
CA ARG A 153 19.44 -5.45 15.39
C ARG A 153 18.07 -5.62 16.06
N MET A 154 16.98 -5.34 15.35
CA MET A 154 15.64 -5.50 15.87
C MET A 154 15.25 -6.98 15.98
N THR A 155 14.23 -7.27 16.80
CA THR A 155 13.58 -8.58 16.82
C THR A 155 12.29 -8.52 16.01
N TRP A 156 11.89 -9.65 15.39
CA TRP A 156 10.61 -9.73 14.68
C TRP A 156 9.43 -9.27 15.55
N ARG A 157 9.43 -9.67 16.83
CA ARG A 157 8.38 -9.27 17.79
C ARG A 157 8.31 -7.74 17.98
N ALA A 158 9.45 -7.06 18.06
CA ALA A 158 9.49 -5.61 18.20
C ALA A 158 8.97 -4.89 16.95
N VAL A 159 9.36 -5.38 15.76
CA VAL A 159 8.91 -4.86 14.47
C VAL A 159 7.40 -5.06 14.31
N LEU A 160 6.90 -6.26 14.58
CA LEU A 160 5.47 -6.57 14.51
C LEU A 160 4.65 -5.74 15.51
N ARG A 161 5.18 -5.48 16.71
CA ARG A 161 4.53 -4.60 17.69
C ARG A 161 4.36 -3.19 17.14
N ARG A 162 5.42 -2.60 16.57
CA ARG A 162 5.36 -1.26 15.94
C ARG A 162 4.36 -1.22 14.78
N ALA A 163 4.35 -2.25 13.94
CA ALA A 163 3.38 -2.36 12.86
C ALA A 163 1.94 -2.47 13.37
N ASN A 164 1.70 -3.25 14.44
CA ASN A 164 0.38 -3.36 15.08
C ASN A 164 -0.08 -2.02 15.68
N GLU A 165 0.82 -1.29 16.36
CA GLU A 165 0.52 0.04 16.90
C GLU A 165 0.16 1.02 15.79
N TRP A 166 0.90 1.03 14.68
CA TRP A 166 0.57 1.86 13.52
C TRP A 166 -0.80 1.50 12.94
N HIS A 167 -1.08 0.21 12.74
CA HIS A 167 -2.38 -0.27 12.24
C HIS A 167 -3.54 0.10 13.17
N LEU A 168 -3.34 0.01 14.49
CA LEU A 168 -4.33 0.44 15.47
C LEU A 168 -4.60 1.94 15.38
N ARG A 169 -3.56 2.77 15.20
CA ARG A 169 -3.73 4.21 14.98
C ARG A 169 -4.52 4.49 13.70
N GLN A 170 -4.20 3.78 12.61
CA GLN A 170 -4.94 3.90 11.36
C GLN A 170 -6.42 3.52 11.53
N GLN A 171 -6.70 2.45 12.27
CA GLN A 171 -8.06 2.03 12.58
C GLN A 171 -8.81 3.10 13.39
N LEU A 172 -8.17 3.74 14.37
CA LEU A 172 -8.81 4.80 15.15
C LEU A 172 -9.11 6.06 14.32
N VAL A 173 -8.20 6.47 13.44
CA VAL A 173 -8.43 7.58 12.48
C VAL A 173 -9.65 7.25 11.61
N VAL A 174 -9.72 6.01 11.16
CA VAL A 174 -10.80 5.45 10.36
C VAL A 174 -12.14 5.43 11.11
N ASP A 175 -12.16 4.94 12.35
CA ASP A 175 -13.38 4.81 13.15
C ASP A 175 -13.88 6.20 13.56
N HIS A 176 -12.96 7.14 13.76
CA HIS A 176 -13.29 8.55 13.97
C HIS A 176 -13.89 9.20 12.74
N ALA A 177 -13.31 8.97 11.55
CA ALA A 177 -13.91 9.39 10.28
C ALA A 177 -15.33 8.82 10.15
N ARG A 178 -15.50 7.51 10.32
CA ARG A 178 -16.82 6.85 10.32
C ARG A 178 -17.82 7.48 11.30
N ALA A 179 -17.40 7.77 12.53
CA ALA A 179 -18.27 8.35 13.54
C ALA A 179 -18.69 9.80 13.24
N ASN A 180 -17.84 10.56 12.54
CA ASN A 180 -18.11 11.93 12.13
C ASN A 180 -18.83 12.02 10.76
N ASP A 181 -18.69 11.00 9.91
CA ASP A 181 -19.21 10.94 8.53
C ASP A 181 -20.67 10.50 8.42
N ILE A 182 -21.29 10.00 9.51
CA ILE A 182 -22.73 9.68 9.55
C ILE A 182 -23.61 10.92 9.27
N GLY A 183 -23.06 12.14 9.32
CA GLY A 183 -23.76 13.37 8.96
C GLY A 183 -23.29 14.10 7.68
N ALA A 184 -22.06 13.87 7.20
CA ALA A 184 -21.44 14.70 6.16
C ALA A 184 -21.22 14.01 4.81
N ASP A 185 -21.10 12.67 4.78
CA ASP A 185 -20.58 11.95 3.61
C ASP A 185 -21.63 11.28 2.71
N ALA A 186 -22.92 11.42 3.02
CA ALA A 186 -23.97 11.16 2.02
C ALA A 186 -23.80 12.02 0.74
N LYS A 187 -22.94 13.05 0.77
CA LYS A 187 -22.60 13.92 -0.36
C LYS A 187 -21.23 13.67 -1.01
N ASN A 188 -20.29 12.94 -0.39
CA ASN A 188 -18.93 12.72 -0.92
C ASN A 188 -18.53 11.25 -1.12
N GLY A 189 -19.37 10.30 -0.69
CA GLY A 189 -19.18 8.89 -1.04
C GLY A 189 -19.19 8.68 -2.55
N TRP A 190 -18.47 7.67 -3.03
CA TRP A 190 -18.49 7.36 -4.45
C TRP A 190 -19.90 6.99 -4.91
N HIS A 191 -20.30 7.53 -6.06
CA HIS A 191 -21.61 7.24 -6.63
C HIS A 191 -21.60 5.92 -7.38
N PHE A 192 -22.50 5.03 -6.99
CA PHE A 192 -22.74 3.76 -7.68
C PHE A 192 -24.10 3.76 -8.35
N ALA A 193 -24.19 3.13 -9.52
CA ALA A 193 -25.44 2.91 -10.24
C ALA A 193 -26.30 1.80 -9.61
N CYS A 194 -25.74 1.02 -8.69
CA CYS A 194 -26.44 -0.04 -7.98
C CYS A 194 -25.98 -0.14 -6.51
N GLY A 195 -26.88 -0.65 -5.66
CA GLY A 195 -26.54 -1.11 -4.32
C GLY A 195 -25.96 -2.53 -4.33
N ALA A 196 -26.05 -3.22 -3.20
CA ALA A 196 -25.71 -4.64 -3.13
C ALA A 196 -26.63 -5.46 -4.06
N LEU A 197 -26.05 -6.25 -4.97
CA LEU A 197 -26.78 -7.01 -5.98
C LEU A 197 -26.36 -8.49 -5.96
N PRO A 198 -27.32 -9.44 -5.91
CA PRO A 198 -27.02 -10.83 -6.21
C PRO A 198 -26.73 -10.98 -7.71
N TRP A 199 -25.61 -11.64 -8.05
CA TRP A 199 -25.17 -11.83 -9.42
C TRP A 199 -24.56 -13.21 -9.60
N GLN A 200 -25.23 -14.07 -10.37
CA GLN A 200 -24.75 -15.41 -10.77
C GLN A 200 -24.11 -16.23 -9.62
N GLY A 201 -24.78 -16.27 -8.46
CA GLY A 201 -24.31 -17.04 -7.29
C GLY A 201 -23.35 -16.29 -6.35
N TYR A 202 -23.07 -15.02 -6.62
CA TYR A 202 -22.31 -14.12 -5.76
C TYR A 202 -23.16 -12.93 -5.31
N ALA A 203 -22.73 -12.24 -4.26
CA ALA A 203 -23.22 -10.92 -3.90
C ALA A 203 -22.14 -9.89 -4.24
N ILE A 204 -22.47 -8.91 -5.08
CA ILE A 204 -21.60 -7.81 -5.46
C ILE A 204 -22.02 -6.58 -4.65
N ILE A 205 -21.14 -6.10 -3.78
CA ILE A 205 -21.47 -5.08 -2.78
C ILE A 205 -20.58 -3.86 -2.98
N PRO A 206 -21.12 -2.66 -3.27
CA PRO A 206 -20.34 -1.44 -3.38
C PRO A 206 -19.49 -1.15 -2.13
N LEU A 207 -18.24 -0.76 -2.34
CA LEU A 207 -17.34 -0.23 -1.31
C LEU A 207 -17.33 1.29 -1.47
N ALA A 208 -18.26 1.97 -0.80
CA ALA A 208 -18.59 3.36 -1.10
C ALA A 208 -17.57 4.39 -0.61
N HIS A 209 -16.71 3.97 0.31
CA HIS A 209 -15.74 4.85 0.96
C HIS A 209 -14.35 4.21 1.00
N GLY A 210 -13.33 5.05 1.11
CA GLY A 210 -11.95 4.58 1.27
C GLY A 210 -11.74 3.70 2.51
N ILE A 211 -12.63 3.78 3.50
CA ILE A 211 -12.64 2.87 4.65
C ILE A 211 -13.18 1.48 4.28
N ASP A 212 -14.20 1.38 3.43
CA ASP A 212 -14.72 0.06 3.04
C ASP A 212 -13.63 -0.77 2.32
N LEU A 213 -12.75 -0.10 1.57
CA LEU A 213 -11.53 -0.70 1.00
C LEU A 213 -10.52 -1.17 2.04
N TRP A 214 -10.35 -0.43 3.15
CA TRP A 214 -9.43 -0.85 4.23
C TRP A 214 -9.93 -2.10 4.94
N ASP A 215 -11.22 -2.15 5.29
CA ASP A 215 -11.82 -3.31 5.94
C ASP A 215 -11.80 -4.54 5.02
N GLU A 216 -12.06 -4.33 3.73
CA GLU A 216 -11.93 -5.37 2.71
C GLU A 216 -10.48 -5.88 2.64
N GLY A 217 -9.50 -4.97 2.68
CA GLY A 217 -8.08 -5.28 2.64
C GLY A 217 -7.60 -6.10 3.83
N GLN A 218 -8.00 -5.70 5.03
CA GLN A 218 -7.68 -6.43 6.26
C GLN A 218 -8.33 -7.82 6.27
N ALA A 219 -9.60 -7.91 5.88
CA ALA A 219 -10.33 -9.18 5.87
C ALA A 219 -9.77 -10.17 4.85
N MET A 220 -9.25 -9.67 3.73
CA MET A 220 -8.66 -10.48 2.67
C MET A 220 -7.15 -10.58 2.75
N SER A 221 -6.49 -10.02 3.76
CA SER A 221 -5.01 -9.95 3.78
C SER A 221 -4.45 -9.43 2.44
N SER A 222 -5.01 -8.30 1.98
CA SER A 222 -4.66 -7.61 0.73
C SER A 222 -4.36 -6.13 0.97
N CYS A 223 -3.43 -5.55 0.20
CA CYS A 223 -3.04 -4.14 0.35
C CYS A 223 -3.96 -3.23 -0.46
N LEU A 224 -5.25 -3.23 -0.14
CA LEU A 224 -6.20 -2.24 -0.66
C LEU A 224 -5.94 -0.84 -0.08
N TYR A 225 -5.03 -0.71 0.90
CA TYR A 225 -4.63 0.57 1.49
C TYR A 225 -4.05 1.56 0.46
N ARG A 226 -3.32 1.09 -0.56
CA ARG A 226 -2.84 1.99 -1.63
C ARG A 226 -4.02 2.61 -2.40
N LEU A 227 -5.07 1.83 -2.65
CA LEU A 227 -6.25 2.30 -3.37
C LEU A 227 -6.96 3.38 -2.58
N ARG A 228 -7.14 3.25 -1.26
CA ARG A 228 -7.68 4.31 -0.40
C ARG A 228 -7.03 5.68 -0.66
N ASN A 229 -5.70 5.74 -0.77
CA ASN A 229 -4.97 7.00 -0.99
C ASN A 229 -5.05 7.51 -2.44
N LEU A 230 -5.09 6.63 -3.44
CA LEU A 230 -5.26 7.00 -4.85
C LEU A 230 -6.67 7.54 -5.11
N CYS A 231 -7.64 6.95 -4.44
CA CYS A 231 -9.06 7.25 -4.49
C CYS A 231 -9.42 8.62 -3.89
N GLN A 232 -8.76 9.00 -2.80
CA GLN A 232 -8.90 10.32 -2.19
C GLN A 232 -8.31 11.45 -3.05
N ARG A 233 -7.42 11.14 -4.00
CA ARG A 233 -6.73 12.15 -4.83
C ARG A 233 -7.45 12.45 -6.15
N GLY A 234 -8.60 11.83 -6.41
CA GLY A 234 -9.51 12.22 -7.49
C GLY A 234 -8.96 12.10 -8.91
N THR A 235 -7.88 11.34 -9.13
CA THR A 235 -7.21 11.31 -10.44
C THR A 235 -7.88 10.40 -11.48
N GLU A 236 -8.65 9.38 -11.08
CA GLU A 236 -9.50 8.58 -11.99
C GLU A 236 -10.74 8.06 -11.23
N PRO A 237 -11.94 8.02 -11.85
CA PRO A 237 -13.13 7.47 -11.21
C PRO A 237 -13.08 5.94 -11.26
N SER A 238 -12.38 5.33 -10.31
CA SER A 238 -12.49 3.89 -10.03
C SER A 238 -13.64 3.62 -9.06
N LEU A 239 -14.39 2.55 -9.30
CA LEU A 239 -15.46 2.07 -8.42
C LEU A 239 -15.13 0.65 -7.94
N PHE A 240 -15.24 0.43 -6.64
CA PHE A 240 -14.85 -0.84 -6.02
C PHE A 240 -16.04 -1.58 -5.44
N PHE A 241 -16.01 -2.92 -5.53
CA PHE A 241 -17.04 -3.79 -5.00
C PHE A 241 -16.42 -4.99 -4.28
N SER A 242 -16.99 -5.38 -3.15
CA SER A 242 -16.74 -6.67 -2.50
C SER A 242 -17.55 -7.76 -3.21
N VAL A 243 -16.89 -8.83 -3.62
CA VAL A 243 -17.51 -10.01 -4.21
C VAL A 243 -17.59 -11.09 -3.15
N ARG A 244 -18.81 -11.48 -2.78
CA ARG A 244 -19.06 -12.42 -1.69
C ARG A 244 -19.80 -13.66 -2.15
N LYS A 245 -19.55 -14.79 -1.51
CA LYS A 245 -20.31 -16.03 -1.67
C LYS A 245 -20.56 -16.59 -0.28
N ASP A 246 -21.82 -16.93 0.01
CA ASP A 246 -22.25 -17.42 1.32
C ASP A 246 -21.78 -16.52 2.50
N GLY A 247 -21.81 -15.21 2.29
CA GLY A 247 -21.39 -14.20 3.26
C GLY A 247 -19.87 -14.02 3.42
N ARG A 248 -19.04 -14.86 2.79
CA ARG A 248 -17.57 -14.76 2.82
C ARG A 248 -17.06 -13.89 1.69
N ARG A 249 -15.97 -13.16 1.91
CA ARG A 249 -15.28 -12.35 0.88
C ARG A 249 -14.45 -13.27 0.00
N HIS A 250 -14.68 -13.18 -1.32
CA HIS A 250 -14.02 -14.01 -2.32
C HIS A 250 -13.08 -13.21 -3.22
N ALA A 251 -13.48 -11.98 -3.59
CA ALA A 251 -12.73 -11.12 -4.49
C ALA A 251 -13.09 -9.65 -4.24
N THR A 252 -12.27 -8.74 -4.76
CA THR A 252 -12.59 -7.31 -4.84
C THR A 252 -12.61 -6.90 -6.30
N LEU A 253 -13.73 -6.38 -6.80
CA LEU A 253 -13.91 -5.95 -8.17
C LEU A 253 -13.63 -4.44 -8.28
N GLU A 254 -12.87 -4.01 -9.29
CA GLU A 254 -12.75 -2.59 -9.68
C GLU A 254 -13.30 -2.37 -11.08
N LEU A 255 -14.08 -1.31 -11.23
CA LEU A 255 -14.49 -0.78 -12.50
C LEU A 255 -13.80 0.57 -12.72
N VAL A 256 -13.15 0.72 -13.86
CA VAL A 256 -12.59 2.00 -14.32
C VAL A 256 -13.43 2.54 -15.45
N ARG A 257 -13.62 3.85 -15.44
CA ARG A 257 -14.27 4.55 -16.53
C ARG A 257 -13.27 4.84 -17.65
N ASP A 258 -13.49 4.24 -18.82
CA ASP A 258 -12.93 4.74 -20.07
C ASP A 258 -13.70 6.00 -20.48
N GLU A 259 -12.97 7.07 -20.81
CA GLU A 259 -13.58 8.30 -21.32
C GLU A 259 -14.28 8.07 -22.67
N PRO A 260 -15.35 8.85 -22.96
CA PRO A 260 -16.00 8.81 -24.26
C PRO A 260 -14.99 9.07 -25.38
N ASN A 261 -14.96 8.19 -26.38
CA ASN A 261 -14.08 8.33 -27.54
C ASN A 261 -14.72 7.78 -28.81
N GLU A 262 -14.17 8.14 -29.98
CA GLU A 262 -14.74 7.79 -31.29
C GLU A 262 -14.68 6.30 -31.64
N SER A 263 -13.86 5.51 -30.93
CA SER A 263 -13.79 4.05 -31.13
C SER A 263 -14.90 3.29 -30.40
N LEU A 264 -15.60 3.94 -29.46
CA LEU A 264 -16.76 3.37 -28.76
C LEU A 264 -18.02 3.46 -29.62
N GLN A 265 -18.97 2.55 -29.38
CA GLN A 265 -20.22 2.46 -30.13
C GLN A 265 -21.44 2.76 -29.25
N GLY A 266 -22.51 3.25 -29.86
CA GLY A 266 -23.77 3.51 -29.17
C GLY A 266 -23.65 4.56 -28.04
N PRO A 267 -24.38 4.41 -26.93
CA PRO A 267 -24.35 5.34 -25.78
C PRO A 267 -22.97 5.50 -25.13
N GLU A 268 -22.10 4.49 -25.24
CA GLU A 268 -20.75 4.53 -24.68
C GLU A 268 -19.87 5.59 -25.33
N ARG A 269 -20.14 5.95 -26.59
CA ARG A 269 -19.45 7.04 -27.29
C ARG A 269 -19.73 8.41 -26.67
N ILE A 270 -20.87 8.56 -25.99
CA ILE A 270 -21.33 9.83 -25.41
C ILE A 270 -20.97 9.88 -23.92
N HIS A 271 -21.17 8.78 -23.20
CA HIS A 271 -21.05 8.74 -21.73
C HIS A 271 -19.77 8.06 -21.22
N GLY A 272 -18.98 7.46 -22.12
CA GLY A 272 -17.89 6.56 -21.77
C GLY A 272 -18.41 5.19 -21.38
N ARG A 273 -17.52 4.31 -20.93
CA ARG A 273 -17.89 2.99 -20.43
C ARG A 273 -17.10 2.63 -19.18
N TRP A 274 -17.73 1.91 -18.28
CA TRP A 274 -17.08 1.18 -17.21
C TRP A 274 -16.52 -0.12 -17.76
N ARG A 275 -15.22 -0.33 -17.59
CA ARG A 275 -14.57 -1.60 -17.87
C ARG A 275 -14.10 -2.23 -16.57
N LEU A 276 -14.13 -3.54 -16.56
CA LEU A 276 -13.44 -4.32 -15.55
C LEU A 276 -11.96 -3.94 -15.57
N GLN A 277 -11.46 -3.31 -14.51
CA GLN A 277 -10.03 -3.21 -14.29
C GLN A 277 -9.61 -4.41 -13.46
N ASP A 278 -8.64 -5.14 -14.01
CA ASP A 278 -7.98 -6.21 -13.28
C ASP A 278 -7.08 -5.57 -12.21
N CYS A 279 -7.63 -5.18 -11.05
CA CYS A 279 -6.78 -4.88 -9.90
C CYS A 279 -6.21 -6.20 -9.38
N ARG A 280 -5.04 -6.48 -9.92
CA ARG A 280 -4.20 -7.63 -9.63
C ARG A 280 -3.52 -7.52 -8.27
N LEU A 281 -4.23 -7.03 -7.26
CA LEU A 281 -3.67 -6.75 -5.95
C LEU A 281 -4.19 -7.77 -4.93
N SER A 282 -3.26 -8.63 -4.56
CA SER A 282 -3.21 -9.55 -3.41
C SER A 282 -4.06 -10.81 -3.39
N HIS A 283 -5.38 -10.81 -3.60
CA HIS A 283 -6.20 -12.03 -3.44
C HIS A 283 -7.15 -12.34 -4.61
N ASN A 284 -7.13 -11.52 -5.67
CA ASN A 284 -7.74 -11.84 -6.97
C ASN A 284 -6.85 -12.68 -7.89
N ARG A 285 -5.77 -13.31 -7.41
CA ARG A 285 -4.98 -14.21 -8.25
C ARG A 285 -5.46 -15.65 -8.12
N LEU A 286 -6.72 -15.84 -8.52
CA LEU A 286 -7.30 -16.96 -9.28
C LEU A 286 -8.83 -16.98 -9.09
N PRO A 287 -9.59 -15.88 -9.37
CA PRO A 287 -10.98 -16.11 -9.76
C PRO A 287 -10.90 -17.13 -10.90
N SER A 288 -11.70 -18.20 -10.82
CA SER A 288 -11.82 -19.12 -11.94
C SER A 288 -12.08 -18.31 -13.22
N GLU A 289 -11.67 -18.80 -14.38
CA GLU A 289 -12.03 -18.14 -15.65
C GLU A 289 -13.54 -17.85 -15.72
N GLU A 290 -14.31 -18.74 -15.11
CA GLU A 290 -15.73 -18.56 -14.83
C GLU A 290 -16.04 -17.31 -13.99
N LEU A 291 -15.42 -17.11 -12.81
CA LEU A 291 -15.63 -15.91 -12.01
C LEU A 291 -15.18 -14.64 -12.74
N VAL A 292 -14.09 -14.68 -13.51
CA VAL A 292 -13.71 -13.52 -14.35
C VAL A 292 -14.80 -13.19 -15.36
N LYS A 293 -15.34 -14.20 -16.03
CA LYS A 293 -16.45 -14.03 -16.98
C LYS A 293 -17.70 -13.46 -16.29
N ILE A 294 -18.06 -13.99 -15.12
CA ILE A 294 -19.18 -13.49 -14.30
C ILE A 294 -19.00 -12.00 -13.97
N LEU A 295 -17.80 -11.59 -13.57
CA LEU A 295 -17.49 -10.20 -13.22
C LEU A 295 -17.42 -9.29 -14.46
N ALA A 296 -16.96 -9.80 -15.60
CA ALA A 296 -17.02 -9.09 -16.87
C ALA A 296 -18.46 -8.85 -17.31
N ASP A 297 -19.32 -9.86 -17.20
CA ASP A 297 -20.77 -9.75 -17.47
C ASP A 297 -21.44 -8.75 -16.52
N PHE A 298 -21.03 -8.72 -15.26
CA PHE A 298 -21.48 -7.68 -14.31
C PHE A 298 -21.06 -6.28 -14.76
N GLY A 299 -19.81 -6.08 -15.20
CA GLY A 299 -19.34 -4.79 -15.72
C GLY A 299 -20.17 -4.30 -16.91
N LEU A 300 -20.53 -5.19 -17.84
CA LEU A 300 -21.43 -4.89 -18.95
C LEU A 300 -22.82 -4.48 -18.44
N HIS A 301 -23.37 -5.20 -17.47
CA HIS A 301 -24.65 -4.84 -16.87
C HIS A 301 -24.60 -3.49 -16.14
N TYR A 302 -23.50 -3.22 -15.44
CA TYR A 302 -23.27 -1.96 -14.75
C TYR A 302 -23.27 -0.76 -15.71
N ASN A 303 -22.74 -0.91 -16.93
CA ASN A 303 -22.85 0.12 -17.97
C ASN A 303 -24.30 0.48 -18.27
N ILE A 304 -25.18 -0.52 -18.41
CA ILE A 304 -26.61 -0.32 -18.65
C ILE A 304 -27.24 0.46 -17.48
N LEU A 305 -26.95 0.04 -16.24
CA LEU A 305 -27.48 0.70 -15.05
C LEU A 305 -26.99 2.15 -14.94
N SER A 306 -25.72 2.39 -15.25
CA SER A 306 -25.10 3.72 -15.14
C SER A 306 -25.61 4.74 -16.16
N GLN A 307 -26.22 4.27 -17.26
CA GLN A 307 -26.78 5.11 -18.32
C GLN A 307 -28.24 5.51 -18.04
N GLY A 308 -28.89 4.90 -17.04
CA GLY A 308 -30.28 5.16 -16.65
C GLY A 308 -31.32 4.76 -17.70
N PRO A 309 -32.62 4.74 -17.35
CA PRO A 309 -33.69 4.70 -18.36
C PRO A 309 -33.68 6.05 -19.09
N GLY A 310 -33.18 6.06 -20.33
CA GLY A 310 -32.92 7.28 -21.08
C GLY A 310 -34.11 8.25 -21.11
N GLU A 311 -33.86 9.52 -20.79
CA GLU A 311 -34.63 10.59 -21.39
C GLU A 311 -34.48 10.44 -22.91
N ALA A 312 -35.61 10.15 -23.58
CA ALA A 312 -35.65 10.10 -25.03
C ALA A 312 -35.09 11.41 -25.62
N PRO A 313 -34.38 11.37 -26.77
CA PRO A 313 -33.90 12.57 -27.42
C PRO A 313 -35.12 13.38 -27.87
N THR A 314 -35.45 14.42 -27.11
CA THR A 314 -36.52 15.33 -27.46
C THR A 314 -36.07 16.10 -28.69
N THR A 315 -36.75 15.82 -29.78
CA THR A 315 -36.58 16.37 -31.12
C THR A 315 -36.36 17.88 -31.13
N ALA A 316 -35.25 18.28 -31.74
CA ALA A 316 -35.03 19.49 -32.53
C ALA A 316 -35.80 20.79 -32.16
N ARG A 317 -35.03 21.85 -31.87
CA ARG A 317 -35.27 23.16 -32.49
C ARG A 317 -33.96 23.86 -32.87
N PRO A 318 -33.87 24.47 -34.06
CA PRO A 318 -32.60 24.81 -34.69
C PRO A 318 -32.08 26.21 -34.30
N SER A 319 -30.76 26.31 -34.42
CA SER A 319 -29.91 27.45 -34.74
C SER A 319 -30.57 28.82 -34.92
N ARG A 320 -30.03 29.84 -34.25
CA ARG A 320 -30.00 31.19 -34.82
C ARG A 320 -28.62 31.81 -34.70
N SER A 321 -28.09 32.13 -35.87
CA SER A 321 -26.77 32.68 -36.18
C SER A 321 -26.54 34.09 -35.63
N VAL A 322 -25.28 34.33 -35.24
CA VAL A 322 -24.41 35.47 -35.58
C VAL A 322 -25.08 36.83 -35.84
N ARG A 323 -24.70 37.83 -35.02
CA ARG A 323 -24.46 39.20 -35.50
C ARG A 323 -23.25 39.81 -34.79
N THR A 324 -22.27 40.16 -35.62
CA THR A 324 -21.14 41.03 -35.37
C THR A 324 -21.57 42.45 -34.98
N ASN A 325 -20.79 43.14 -34.13
CA ASN A 325 -20.35 44.52 -34.40
C ASN A 325 -19.15 44.95 -33.53
N LYS A 326 -18.32 45.80 -34.16
CA LYS A 326 -17.00 46.32 -33.78
C LYS A 326 -17.03 47.49 -32.77
N ALA A 327 -15.94 47.57 -32.00
CA ALA A 327 -15.12 48.73 -31.57
C ALA A 327 -15.67 49.83 -30.60
N VAL A 328 -15.23 49.77 -29.31
CA VAL A 328 -14.25 50.63 -28.54
C VAL A 328 -14.36 52.18 -28.64
N PRO A 329 -13.93 53.05 -27.66
CA PRO A 329 -13.40 52.87 -26.28
C PRO A 329 -14.09 53.73 -25.17
N GLY A 330 -13.77 53.46 -23.90
CA GLY A 330 -13.95 54.43 -22.81
C GLY A 330 -13.47 53.86 -21.47
N GLY A 331 -12.36 54.40 -20.95
CA GLY A 331 -11.70 53.90 -19.75
C GLY A 331 -12.36 54.30 -18.44
N ALA A 332 -12.03 53.56 -17.37
CA ALA A 332 -11.95 54.07 -16.01
C ALA A 332 -11.24 53.04 -15.11
N THR A 333 -10.00 53.40 -14.76
CA THR A 333 -9.44 53.41 -13.41
C THR A 333 -9.56 52.15 -12.55
N MET A 334 -8.41 51.47 -12.42
CA MET A 334 -8.10 50.57 -11.33
C MET A 334 -8.39 51.21 -9.97
N THR A 335 -9.20 50.55 -9.16
CA THR A 335 -9.16 50.71 -7.71
C THR A 335 -8.91 49.34 -7.11
N ARG A 336 -7.65 49.07 -6.77
CA ARG A 336 -7.25 47.98 -5.87
C ARG A 336 -7.93 48.22 -4.53
N GLN A 337 -8.77 47.28 -4.09
CA GLN A 337 -9.13 47.13 -2.69
C GLN A 337 -8.69 45.74 -2.17
N PRO A 338 -8.38 45.65 -0.87
CA PRO A 338 -7.30 44.81 -0.37
C PRO A 338 -7.76 43.42 0.06
N THR A 339 -6.84 42.46 -0.07
CA THR A 339 -6.82 41.19 0.64
C THR A 339 -6.98 41.41 2.15
N ARG A 340 -8.17 41.13 2.70
CA ARG A 340 -8.35 41.02 4.16
C ARG A 340 -9.64 40.28 4.53
N SER A 341 -9.55 38.95 4.64
CA SER A 341 -10.49 38.13 5.43
C SER A 341 -10.04 36.67 5.65
N LEU A 342 -8.73 36.41 5.83
CA LEU A 342 -8.24 35.10 6.30
C LEU A 342 -7.87 35.07 7.80
N SER A 343 -8.16 36.14 8.56
CA SER A 343 -7.57 36.34 9.89
C SER A 343 -8.49 36.13 11.09
N LEU A 344 -9.78 35.82 10.92
CA LEU A 344 -10.72 35.61 12.03
C LEU A 344 -10.89 34.13 12.39
N ASP A 345 -11.07 33.25 11.40
CA ASP A 345 -11.30 31.82 11.66
C ASP A 345 -10.05 31.10 12.16
N ALA A 346 -8.89 31.40 11.58
CA ALA A 346 -7.61 30.80 12.02
C ALA A 346 -7.24 31.19 13.47
N ARG A 347 -7.56 32.42 13.89
CA ARG A 347 -7.31 32.87 15.27
C ARG A 347 -8.22 32.16 16.27
N GLN A 348 -9.50 31.99 15.94
CA GLN A 348 -10.44 31.26 16.79
C GLN A 348 -10.04 29.79 16.89
N LEU A 349 -9.66 29.17 15.77
CA LEU A 349 -9.19 27.79 15.73
C LEU A 349 -7.93 27.61 16.59
N GLN A 350 -6.97 28.52 16.49
CA GLN A 350 -5.74 28.49 17.28
C GLN A 350 -5.99 28.69 18.79
N GLN A 351 -6.94 29.54 19.17
CA GLN A 351 -7.37 29.68 20.57
C GLN A 351 -7.99 28.39 21.11
N ARG A 352 -8.82 27.71 20.31
CA ARG A 352 -9.43 26.44 20.70
C ARG A 352 -8.41 25.32 20.83
N VAL A 353 -7.47 25.19 19.89
CA VAL A 353 -6.36 24.23 19.98
C VAL A 353 -5.55 24.51 21.25
N SER A 354 -5.22 25.77 21.52
CA SER A 354 -4.43 26.16 22.69
C SER A 354 -5.13 25.83 24.02
N ALA A 355 -6.46 25.98 24.07
CA ALA A 355 -7.25 25.59 25.24
C ALA A 355 -7.24 24.07 25.45
N LEU A 356 -7.47 23.30 24.38
CA LEU A 356 -7.47 21.83 24.45
C LEU A 356 -6.09 21.26 24.78
N VAL A 357 -5.00 21.82 24.23
CA VAL A 357 -3.62 21.45 24.58
C VAL A 357 -3.38 21.67 26.08
N ARG A 358 -3.83 22.79 26.64
CA ARG A 358 -3.68 23.05 28.08
C ARG A 358 -4.44 22.03 28.93
N ASP A 359 -5.69 21.76 28.59
CA ASP A 359 -6.52 20.79 29.32
C ASP A 359 -5.91 19.38 29.22
N TYR A 360 -5.35 19.06 28.06
CA TYR A 360 -4.62 17.82 27.81
C TYR A 360 -3.38 17.71 28.68
N GLU A 361 -2.53 18.74 28.72
CA GLU A 361 -1.30 18.74 29.51
C GLU A 361 -1.57 18.58 31.02
N ILE A 362 -2.65 19.18 31.50
CA ILE A 362 -3.10 19.04 32.89
C ILE A 362 -3.57 17.60 33.19
N SER A 363 -4.32 16.99 32.27
CA SER A 363 -5.04 15.74 32.53
C SER A 363 -4.22 14.49 32.19
N LEU A 364 -3.44 14.55 31.11
CA LEU A 364 -2.86 13.39 30.43
C LEU A 364 -1.33 13.50 30.29
N GLY A 365 -0.74 14.67 30.52
CA GLY A 365 0.70 14.90 30.49
C GLY A 365 1.15 15.65 29.23
N PRO A 366 2.46 15.90 29.08
CA PRO A 366 2.99 16.84 28.08
C PRO A 366 2.63 16.42 26.65
N VAL A 367 2.34 17.40 25.80
CA VAL A 367 2.08 17.16 24.38
C VAL A 367 3.41 16.91 23.63
N PRO A 368 3.50 15.88 22.76
CA PRO A 368 4.71 15.60 21.99
C PRO A 368 5.09 16.70 20.99
N VAL A 369 6.38 16.84 20.67
CA VAL A 369 6.91 17.88 19.77
C VAL A 369 6.31 17.80 18.35
N TRP A 370 6.12 16.58 17.82
CA TRP A 370 5.51 16.38 16.51
C TRP A 370 4.08 16.95 16.41
N PHE A 371 3.41 17.21 17.53
CA PHE A 371 2.08 17.82 17.53
C PHE A 371 2.10 19.23 16.89
N ALA A 372 3.24 19.93 16.94
CA ALA A 372 3.42 21.23 16.30
C ALA A 372 3.45 21.15 14.76
N GLU A 373 3.63 19.95 14.19
CA GLU A 373 3.65 19.72 12.74
C GLU A 373 2.25 19.54 12.15
N LEU A 374 1.23 19.34 13.00
CA LEU A 374 -0.15 19.23 12.56
C LEU A 374 -0.71 20.60 12.18
N ASP A 375 -1.57 20.64 11.17
CA ASP A 375 -2.42 21.80 10.95
C ASP A 375 -3.42 21.98 12.12
N LEU A 376 -4.00 23.17 12.23
CA LEU A 376 -4.86 23.53 13.36
C LEU A 376 -6.15 22.68 13.43
N GLU A 377 -6.67 22.19 12.31
CA GLU A 377 -7.90 21.38 12.29
C GLU A 377 -7.61 19.94 12.76
N GLN A 378 -6.50 19.39 12.31
CA GLN A 378 -5.97 18.10 12.76
C GLN A 378 -5.62 18.13 14.25
N ALA A 379 -4.91 19.17 14.69
CA ALA A 379 -4.53 19.39 16.09
C ALA A 379 -5.77 19.48 17.01
N LEU A 380 -6.79 20.22 16.59
CA LEU A 380 -8.04 20.38 17.33
C LEU A 380 -8.77 19.04 17.48
N SER A 381 -8.91 18.31 16.37
CA SER A 381 -9.62 17.03 16.32
C SER A 381 -8.92 15.97 17.19
N LEU A 382 -7.60 15.91 17.10
CA LEU A 382 -6.79 14.97 17.87
C LEU A 382 -6.86 15.26 19.39
N MET A 383 -6.71 16.51 19.82
CA MET A 383 -6.74 16.87 21.24
C MET A 383 -8.11 16.61 21.87
N ALA A 384 -9.19 16.99 21.19
CA ALA A 384 -10.54 16.73 21.65
C ALA A 384 -10.79 15.22 21.80
N ALA A 385 -10.31 14.42 20.86
CA ALA A 385 -10.42 12.96 20.92
C ALA A 385 -9.65 12.39 22.13
N CYS A 386 -8.38 12.78 22.31
CA CYS A 386 -7.54 12.24 23.37
C CYS A 386 -8.04 12.59 24.77
N LEU A 387 -8.53 13.82 24.97
CA LEU A 387 -9.17 14.24 26.23
C LEU A 387 -10.41 13.42 26.55
N ARG A 388 -11.26 13.18 25.55
CA ARG A 388 -12.52 12.44 25.73
C ARG A 388 -12.31 10.99 26.17
N ILE A 389 -11.26 10.34 25.65
CA ILE A 389 -11.00 8.90 25.90
C ILE A 389 -9.87 8.67 26.91
N GLY A 390 -9.28 9.73 27.47
CA GLY A 390 -8.17 9.64 28.41
C GLY A 390 -6.88 9.08 27.80
N LEU A 391 -6.64 9.30 26.50
CA LEU A 391 -5.48 8.71 25.79
C LEU A 391 -4.24 9.60 25.89
N ARG A 392 -3.16 9.03 26.42
CA ARG A 392 -1.84 9.65 26.38
C ARG A 392 -1.23 9.54 24.97
N LEU A 393 -0.78 10.66 24.42
CA LEU A 393 -0.10 10.75 23.16
C LEU A 393 1.29 10.14 23.35
N PRO A 394 1.74 9.28 22.44
CA PRO A 394 3.00 8.60 22.60
C PRO A 394 4.14 9.63 22.56
N PRO A 395 5.11 9.54 23.50
CA PRO A 395 6.32 10.33 23.41
C PRO A 395 7.06 9.98 22.13
N ASP A 396 7.58 10.99 21.44
CA ASP A 396 8.59 10.77 20.40
C ASP A 396 9.91 10.31 21.05
N GLU A 397 10.78 9.63 20.30
CA GLU A 397 12.15 9.33 20.74
C GLU A 397 12.92 10.65 21.06
N THR A 398 12.54 11.77 20.42
CA THR A 398 12.99 13.13 20.77
C THR A 398 12.34 13.69 22.04
N LEU A 399 11.13 13.23 22.39
CA LEU A 399 10.42 13.65 23.59
C LEU A 399 11.03 13.02 24.84
N GLU A 400 11.55 11.80 24.78
CA GLU A 400 12.30 11.23 25.92
C GLU A 400 13.58 12.04 26.19
N ALA A 401 14.25 12.53 25.15
CA ALA A 401 15.42 13.40 25.28
C ALA A 401 15.06 14.81 25.79
N ASP A 402 14.02 15.45 25.24
CA ASP A 402 13.54 16.77 25.70
C ASP A 402 12.90 16.68 27.10
N MET A 403 12.20 15.61 27.43
CA MET A 403 11.71 15.36 28.80
C MET A 403 12.88 15.12 29.76
N ALA A 404 13.92 14.40 29.37
CA ALA A 404 15.13 14.25 30.17
C ALA A 404 15.82 15.61 30.37
N GLU A 405 15.89 16.45 29.34
CA GLU A 405 16.48 17.79 29.39
C GLU A 405 15.66 18.76 30.26
N ARG A 406 14.32 18.76 30.13
CA ARG A 406 13.39 19.54 30.97
C ARG A 406 13.40 19.07 32.43
N MET A 407 13.49 17.76 32.67
CA MET A 407 13.63 17.19 34.01
C MET A 407 14.98 17.58 34.64
N GLN A 408 16.07 17.56 33.88
CA GLN A 408 17.39 18.05 34.32
C GLN A 408 17.36 19.55 34.60
N ALA A 409 16.71 20.36 33.76
CA ALA A 409 16.54 21.79 33.95
C ALA A 409 15.67 22.12 35.19
N ALA A 410 14.61 21.36 35.44
CA ALA A 410 13.75 21.48 36.62
C ALA A 410 14.47 21.06 37.92
N GLN A 411 15.35 20.06 37.86
CA GLN A 411 16.19 19.65 38.98
C GLN A 411 17.32 20.66 39.26
N GLY A 412 17.96 21.21 38.22
CA GLY A 412 18.99 22.24 38.34
C GLY A 412 18.46 23.57 38.91
N SER A 413 17.22 23.93 38.58
CA SER A 413 16.56 25.12 39.13
C SER A 413 16.09 24.95 40.59
N ARG A 414 15.78 23.73 41.03
CA ARG A 414 15.54 23.42 42.46
C ARG A 414 16.82 23.50 43.30
N LEU A 415 17.96 23.02 42.77
CA LEU A 415 19.26 23.11 43.46
C LEU A 415 19.74 24.56 43.61
N ARG A 416 19.50 25.43 42.60
CA ARG A 416 19.83 26.86 42.70
C ARG A 416 18.96 27.67 43.68
N ARG A 417 17.75 27.21 44.00
CA ARG A 417 16.90 27.82 45.04
C ARG A 417 17.25 27.34 46.46
N GLY A 418 17.87 26.17 46.61
CA GLY A 418 18.36 25.65 47.90
C GLY A 418 19.62 26.33 48.41
N SER A 419 20.53 26.73 47.52
CA SER A 419 21.83 27.34 47.90
C SER A 419 21.78 28.85 48.22
N ARG A 420 20.59 29.47 48.23
CA ARG A 420 20.41 30.89 48.59
C ARG A 420 19.85 31.10 50.00
N LYS A 421 19.75 30.02 50.79
CA LYS A 421 19.50 30.02 52.23
C LYS A 421 20.63 29.26 52.94
N ARG A 422 21.84 29.82 52.89
CA ARG A 422 22.87 29.67 53.92
C ARG A 422 23.62 30.97 54.02
#